data_AF-A0A7V8YD13-F1
#
_entry.id   AF-A0A7V8YD13-F1
#
_cell.length_a   1.000
_cell.length_b   1.000
_cell.length_c   1.000
_cell.angle_alpha   90.00
_cell.angle_beta   90.00
_cell.angle_gamma   90.00
#
_symmetry.space_group_name_H-M   'P 1'
#
loop_
_entity.id
_entity.type
_entity.pdbx_description
1 polymer ?
#
loop_
_entity_poly.entity_id
_entity_poly.type
_entity_poly.pdbx_seq_one_letter_code
_entity_poly.pdbx_strand_id
1 'polypeptide(L)'
;MDGLRSELEVLIEQLDELLAEGALYPEDALEIAVVAGLAERLGAPDEAVAEARAWRDGPGRDLLAEVWGELDEDGLLDAVESCAVAEAEEEDIEEALYDVDEVVVAAIWANNRAAVRNLSRQAAKVVRTVPERFAVLADVGATFARLPTVAADLDLYDYWFALADAAEWAEPVARA
;
A
#
# COMPACT_ATOMS: atom_id res chain seq x y z
N MET A 1 12.06 9.56 -12.71
CA MET A 1 13.00 8.42 -12.63
C MET A 1 14.07 8.65 -11.59
N ASP A 2 14.61 9.86 -11.43
CA ASP A 2 15.58 10.15 -10.34
C ASP A 2 14.96 10.06 -8.92
N GLY A 3 13.67 10.42 -8.74
CA GLY A 3 12.99 10.33 -7.43
C GLY A 3 12.74 8.91 -6.90
N LEU A 4 12.32 7.98 -7.76
CA LEU A 4 12.09 6.58 -7.36
C LEU A 4 13.39 5.87 -6.96
N ARG A 5 14.51 6.26 -7.56
CA ARG A 5 15.82 5.71 -7.21
C ARG A 5 16.26 6.19 -5.83
N SER A 6 16.02 7.46 -5.50
CA SER A 6 16.28 7.96 -4.14
C SER A 6 15.36 7.34 -3.10
N GLU A 7 14.09 7.09 -3.43
CA GLU A 7 13.13 6.47 -2.50
C GLU A 7 13.48 5.01 -2.22
N LEU A 8 13.85 4.23 -3.25
CA LEU A 8 14.33 2.87 -3.07
C LEU A 8 15.59 2.80 -2.20
N GLU A 9 16.54 3.73 -2.39
CA GLU A 9 17.74 3.81 -1.54
C GLU A 9 17.38 4.08 -0.07
N VAL A 10 16.43 4.99 0.19
CA VAL A 10 15.93 5.27 1.55
C VAL A 10 15.24 4.06 2.16
N LEU A 11 14.38 3.35 1.42
CA LEU A 11 13.70 2.16 1.93
C LEU A 11 14.68 1.04 2.29
N ILE A 12 15.75 0.87 1.51
CA ILE A 12 16.80 -0.12 1.82
C ILE A 12 17.55 0.28 3.10
N GLU A 13 17.91 1.56 3.25
CA GLU A 13 18.56 2.05 4.47
C GLU A 13 17.66 1.89 5.71
N GLN A 14 16.37 2.22 5.59
CA GLN A 14 15.39 2.03 6.66
C GLN A 14 15.21 0.55 7.02
N LEU A 15 15.18 -0.34 6.03
CA LEU A 15 15.06 -1.77 6.28
C LEU A 15 16.26 -2.31 7.08
N ASP A 16 17.47 -1.89 6.74
CA ASP A 16 18.69 -2.24 7.48
C ASP A 16 18.63 -1.73 8.93
N GLU A 17 18.15 -0.49 9.14
CA GLU A 17 17.98 0.10 10.46
C GLU A 17 16.96 -0.68 11.31
N LEU A 18 15.78 -0.96 10.77
CA LEU A 18 14.72 -1.70 11.47
C LEU A 18 15.16 -3.12 11.85
N LEU A 19 15.88 -3.82 10.96
CA LEU A 19 16.40 -5.15 11.24
C LEU A 19 17.50 -5.12 12.31
N ALA A 20 18.33 -4.07 12.34
CA ALA A 20 19.36 -3.90 13.35
C ALA A 20 18.80 -3.56 14.73
N GLU A 21 17.74 -2.76 14.80
CA GLU A 21 17.02 -2.46 16.05
C GLU A 21 16.25 -3.69 16.55
N GLY A 22 15.64 -4.43 15.62
CA GLY A 22 14.85 -5.62 15.86
C GLY A 22 13.42 -5.30 16.29
N ALA A 23 12.49 -6.18 15.91
CA ALA A 23 11.08 -6.07 16.29
C ALA A 23 10.82 -6.66 17.69
N LEU A 24 10.16 -5.88 18.55
CA LEU A 24 9.71 -6.31 19.88
C LEU A 24 8.19 -6.46 19.95
N TYR A 25 7.47 -5.77 19.07
CA TYR A 25 6.02 -5.72 19.04
C TYR A 25 5.46 -5.95 17.62
N PRO A 26 4.15 -6.27 17.49
CA PRO A 26 3.50 -6.42 16.18
C PRO A 26 3.66 -5.20 15.28
N GLU A 27 3.62 -3.98 15.83
CA GLU A 27 3.76 -2.75 15.06
C GLU A 27 5.13 -2.64 14.37
N ASP A 28 6.22 -2.99 15.08
CA ASP A 28 7.57 -3.05 14.50
C ASP A 28 7.63 -4.08 13.36
N ALA A 29 6.93 -5.21 13.52
CA ALA A 29 6.87 -6.26 12.52
C ALA A 29 6.06 -5.84 11.27
N LEU A 30 5.00 -5.05 11.46
CA LEU A 30 4.26 -4.44 10.36
C LEU A 30 5.15 -3.44 9.61
N GLU A 31 5.87 -2.58 10.31
CA GLU A 31 6.78 -1.60 9.70
C GLU A 31 7.86 -2.27 8.85
N ILE A 32 8.53 -3.32 9.36
CA ILE A 32 9.49 -4.11 8.58
C ILE A 32 8.82 -4.70 7.32
N ALA A 33 7.60 -5.22 7.43
CA ALA A 33 6.89 -5.81 6.30
C ALA A 33 6.48 -4.76 5.26
N VAL A 34 6.07 -3.56 5.69
CA VAL A 34 5.76 -2.43 4.82
C VAL A 34 7.02 -2.01 4.05
N VAL A 35 8.11 -1.70 4.77
CA VAL A 35 9.35 -1.22 4.15
C VAL A 35 9.94 -2.27 3.20
N ALA A 36 10.01 -3.54 3.61
CA ALA A 36 10.52 -4.61 2.75
C ALA A 36 9.62 -4.83 1.53
N GLY A 37 8.30 -4.79 1.72
CA GLY A 37 7.33 -4.93 0.64
C GLY A 37 7.42 -3.79 -0.38
N LEU A 38 7.55 -2.54 0.08
CA LEU A 38 7.71 -1.36 -0.78
C LEU A 38 9.06 -1.38 -1.51
N ALA A 39 10.15 -1.76 -0.83
CA ALA A 39 11.46 -1.91 -1.45
C ALA A 39 11.41 -2.94 -2.59
N GLU A 40 10.83 -4.14 -2.35
CA GLU A 40 10.64 -5.15 -3.40
C GLU A 40 9.75 -4.63 -4.53
N ARG A 41 8.68 -3.90 -4.20
CA ARG A 41 7.79 -3.31 -5.18
C ARG A 41 8.53 -2.36 -6.12
N LEU A 42 9.42 -1.53 -5.59
CA LEU A 42 10.25 -0.59 -6.35
C LEU A 42 11.45 -1.24 -7.04
N GLY A 43 11.64 -2.55 -6.87
CA GLY A 43 12.67 -3.32 -7.56
C GLY A 43 13.99 -3.41 -6.81
N ALA A 44 13.96 -3.42 -5.48
CA ALA A 44 15.10 -3.79 -4.65
C ALA A 44 15.70 -5.12 -5.15
N PRO A 45 17.04 -5.23 -5.21
CA PRO A 45 17.68 -6.49 -5.57
C PRO A 45 17.48 -7.52 -4.46
N ASP A 46 17.47 -8.81 -4.81
CA ASP A 46 17.18 -9.91 -3.87
C ASP A 46 18.10 -9.88 -2.63
N GLU A 47 19.37 -9.47 -2.79
CA GLU A 47 20.31 -9.34 -1.69
C GLU A 47 19.93 -8.27 -0.65
N ALA A 48 19.28 -7.18 -1.06
CA ALA A 48 18.91 -6.08 -0.17
C ALA A 48 17.74 -6.45 0.76
N VAL A 49 16.93 -7.44 0.38
CA VAL A 49 15.76 -7.89 1.16
C VAL A 49 15.94 -9.31 1.72
N ALA A 50 17.11 -9.92 1.49
CA ALA A 50 17.38 -11.30 1.90
C ALA A 50 17.31 -11.50 3.41
N GLU A 51 17.83 -10.54 4.18
CA GLU A 51 17.80 -10.59 5.65
C GLU A 51 16.37 -10.44 6.18
N ALA A 52 15.60 -9.48 5.64
CA ALA A 52 14.19 -9.31 5.96
C ALA A 52 13.37 -10.58 5.67
N ARG A 53 13.61 -11.26 4.53
CA ARG A 53 12.96 -12.53 4.20
C ARG A 53 13.34 -13.66 5.17
N ALA A 54 14.61 -13.75 5.52
CA ALA A 54 15.07 -14.74 6.51
C ALA A 54 14.47 -14.48 7.90
N TRP A 55 14.32 -13.20 8.28
CA TRP A 55 13.63 -12.78 9.48
C TRP A 55 12.14 -13.15 9.44
N ARG A 56 11.42 -12.78 8.37
CA ARG A 56 10.01 -13.11 8.12
C ARG A 56 9.74 -14.60 8.24
N ASP A 57 10.59 -15.43 7.62
CA ASP A 57 10.42 -16.88 7.58
C ASP A 57 10.94 -17.59 8.84
N GLY A 58 11.53 -16.84 9.78
CA GLY A 58 12.11 -17.32 11.03
C GLY A 58 11.59 -16.55 12.25
N PRO A 59 12.41 -15.70 12.89
CA PRO A 59 12.04 -14.99 14.12
C PRO A 59 10.78 -14.11 14.04
N GLY A 60 10.50 -13.51 12.88
CA GLY A 60 9.38 -12.58 12.70
C GLY A 60 8.00 -13.24 12.53
N ARG A 61 7.94 -14.57 12.38
CA ARG A 61 6.69 -15.28 12.04
C ARG A 61 5.56 -15.05 13.04
N ASP A 62 5.87 -15.14 14.33
CA ASP A 62 4.86 -15.06 15.38
C ASP A 62 4.34 -13.62 15.50
N LEU A 63 5.22 -12.62 15.46
CA LEU A 63 4.84 -11.20 15.45
C LEU A 63 3.98 -10.85 14.23
N LEU A 64 4.37 -11.30 13.04
CA LEU A 64 3.57 -11.09 11.83
C LEU A 64 2.20 -11.77 11.95
N ALA A 65 2.11 -12.95 12.57
CA ALA A 65 0.82 -13.59 12.79
C ALA A 65 -0.07 -12.79 13.76
N GLU A 66 0.52 -12.16 14.78
CA GLU A 66 -0.18 -11.26 15.71
C GLU A 66 -0.71 -10.01 14.99
N VAL A 67 0.09 -9.36 14.13
CA VAL A 67 -0.33 -8.21 13.30
C VAL A 67 -1.65 -8.52 12.58
N TRP A 68 -1.71 -9.65 11.88
CA TRP A 68 -2.89 -10.01 11.10
C TRP A 68 -4.08 -10.49 11.95
N GLY A 69 -3.84 -10.86 13.21
CA GLY A 69 -4.90 -11.16 14.16
C GLY A 69 -5.57 -9.90 14.74
N GLU A 70 -4.87 -8.77 14.69
CA GLU A 70 -5.29 -7.50 15.29
C GLU A 70 -5.61 -6.39 14.27
N LEU A 71 -5.47 -6.69 12.96
CA LEU A 71 -5.71 -5.72 11.89
C LEU A 71 -7.14 -5.18 11.92
N ASP A 72 -7.27 -3.86 12.05
CA ASP A 72 -8.52 -3.13 11.94
C ASP A 72 -8.82 -2.75 10.49
N GLU A 73 -9.32 -3.71 9.70
CA GLU A 73 -9.70 -3.48 8.31
C GLU A 73 -10.84 -2.46 8.17
N ASP A 74 -11.78 -2.46 9.12
CA ASP A 74 -12.93 -1.56 9.10
C ASP A 74 -12.47 -0.11 9.33
N GLY A 75 -11.54 0.12 10.27
CA GLY A 75 -10.94 1.44 10.51
C GLY A 75 -10.22 2.03 9.29
N LEU A 76 -9.48 1.20 8.55
CA LEU A 76 -8.81 1.62 7.30
C LEU A 76 -9.83 2.00 6.22
N LEU A 77 -10.91 1.24 6.07
CA LEU A 77 -11.95 1.55 5.10
C LEU A 77 -12.77 2.78 5.51
N ASP A 78 -13.07 2.95 6.79
CA ASP A 78 -13.76 4.12 7.33
C ASP A 78 -12.97 5.41 7.06
N ALA A 79 -11.64 5.36 7.08
CA ALA A 79 -10.78 6.49 6.69
C ALA A 79 -10.97 6.86 5.21
N VAL A 80 -10.90 5.87 4.30
CA VAL A 80 -11.12 6.08 2.85
C VAL A 80 -12.56 6.56 2.58
N GLU A 81 -13.56 6.03 3.28
CA GLU A 81 -14.95 6.47 3.16
C GLU A 81 -15.16 7.90 3.67
N SER A 82 -14.43 8.31 4.71
CA SER A 82 -14.47 9.67 5.25
C SER A 82 -13.97 10.70 4.22
N CYS A 83 -12.96 10.34 3.42
CA CYS A 83 -12.49 11.16 2.31
C CYS A 83 -13.56 11.39 1.21
N ALA A 84 -14.53 10.48 1.09
CA ALA A 84 -15.57 10.56 0.06
C ALA A 84 -16.72 11.54 0.41
N VAL A 85 -16.93 11.85 1.69
CA VAL A 85 -18.08 12.62 2.18
C VAL A 85 -17.76 14.06 2.59
N ALA A 86 -16.51 14.37 2.93
CA ALA A 86 -16.09 15.68 3.45
C ALA A 86 -15.32 16.53 2.42
N GLU A 87 -15.05 17.78 2.78
CA GLU A 87 -13.95 18.58 2.20
C GLU A 87 -12.62 18.01 2.72
N ALA A 88 -12.34 16.74 2.44
CA ALA A 88 -11.06 16.12 2.78
C ALA A 88 -9.94 16.83 2.03
N GLU A 89 -8.86 17.13 2.72
CA GLU A 89 -7.69 17.72 2.12
C GLU A 89 -6.94 16.66 1.30
N GLU A 90 -6.11 17.10 0.34
CA GLU A 90 -5.32 16.18 -0.49
C GLU A 90 -4.44 15.26 0.36
N GLU A 91 -3.89 15.80 1.45
CA GLU A 91 -3.08 15.05 2.43
C GLU A 91 -3.90 13.94 3.11
N ASP A 92 -5.14 14.21 3.54
CA ASP A 92 -6.01 13.21 4.16
C ASP A 92 -6.35 12.07 3.17
N ILE A 93 -6.54 12.42 1.89
CA ILE A 93 -6.84 11.46 0.82
C ILE A 93 -5.61 10.59 0.54
N GLU A 94 -4.43 11.20 0.49
CA GLU A 94 -3.15 10.51 0.28
C GLU A 94 -2.86 9.55 1.43
N GLU A 95 -2.96 10.01 2.68
CA GLU A 95 -2.76 9.20 3.88
C GLU A 95 -3.69 7.98 3.90
N ALA A 96 -5.01 8.19 3.75
CA ALA A 96 -5.97 7.08 3.80
C ALA A 96 -5.74 6.02 2.70
N LEU A 97 -5.30 6.44 1.51
CA LEU A 97 -5.04 5.51 0.40
C LEU A 97 -3.68 4.81 0.52
N TYR A 98 -2.66 5.49 1.06
CA TYR A 98 -1.37 4.87 1.33
C TYR A 98 -1.45 3.90 2.51
N ASP A 99 -2.18 4.20 3.58
CA ASP A 99 -2.38 3.26 4.69
C ASP A 99 -2.96 1.92 4.20
N VAL A 100 -3.98 1.98 3.34
CA VAL A 100 -4.54 0.78 2.69
C VAL A 100 -3.48 0.06 1.85
N ASP A 101 -2.72 0.80 1.05
CA ASP A 101 -1.70 0.21 0.20
C ASP A 101 -0.59 -0.46 1.03
N GLU A 102 -0.02 0.23 2.01
CA GLU A 102 1.03 -0.24 2.91
C GLU A 102 0.67 -1.57 3.57
N VAL A 103 -0.52 -1.67 4.16
CA VAL A 103 -1.02 -2.91 4.76
C VAL A 103 -1.15 -4.02 3.71
N VAL A 104 -1.64 -3.70 2.50
CA VAL A 104 -1.75 -4.71 1.44
C VAL A 104 -0.36 -5.17 0.95
N VAL A 105 0.60 -4.25 0.82
CA VAL A 105 1.99 -4.57 0.44
C VAL A 105 2.61 -5.49 1.48
N ALA A 106 2.51 -5.11 2.74
CA ALA A 106 3.05 -5.85 3.88
C ALA A 106 2.45 -7.26 3.93
N ALA A 107 1.14 -7.39 3.76
CA ALA A 107 0.47 -8.69 3.76
C ALA A 107 0.88 -9.56 2.57
N ILE A 108 1.06 -9.00 1.37
CA ILE A 108 1.56 -9.75 0.21
C ILE A 108 2.98 -10.22 0.46
N TRP A 109 3.85 -9.34 0.92
CA TRP A 109 5.24 -9.65 1.24
C TRP A 109 5.37 -10.69 2.36
N ALA A 110 4.48 -10.62 3.36
CA ALA A 110 4.37 -11.57 4.47
C ALA A 110 3.75 -12.93 4.07
N ASN A 111 3.37 -13.14 2.80
CA ASN A 111 2.62 -14.29 2.30
C ASN A 111 1.24 -14.48 2.96
N ASN A 112 0.62 -13.40 3.45
CA ASN A 112 -0.70 -13.41 4.09
C ASN A 112 -1.76 -12.60 3.32
N ARG A 113 -1.69 -12.61 1.99
CA ARG A 113 -2.67 -11.97 1.09
C ARG A 113 -4.13 -12.28 1.44
N ALA A 114 -4.41 -13.45 2.02
CA ALA A 114 -5.76 -13.85 2.38
C ALA A 114 -6.40 -12.92 3.42
N ALA A 115 -5.62 -12.32 4.32
CA ALA A 115 -6.10 -11.34 5.30
C ALA A 115 -6.66 -10.11 4.57
N VAL A 116 -5.83 -9.43 3.80
CA VAL A 116 -6.16 -8.12 3.19
C VAL A 116 -6.92 -8.19 1.85
N ARG A 117 -7.32 -9.37 1.39
CA ARG A 117 -7.85 -9.53 0.01
C ARG A 117 -9.06 -8.65 -0.29
N ASN A 118 -9.87 -8.37 0.73
CA ASN A 118 -11.05 -7.53 0.56
C ASN A 118 -10.71 -6.04 0.66
N LEU A 119 -9.66 -5.66 1.37
CA LEU A 119 -9.33 -4.28 1.68
C LEU A 119 -9.13 -3.44 0.42
N SER A 120 -8.19 -3.81 -0.45
CA SER A 120 -7.93 -3.10 -1.72
C SER A 120 -9.15 -3.05 -2.64
N ARG A 121 -9.94 -4.13 -2.67
CA ARG A 121 -11.18 -4.21 -3.48
C ARG A 121 -12.26 -3.25 -2.98
N GLN A 122 -12.42 -3.12 -1.66
CA GLN A 122 -13.42 -2.22 -1.09
C GLN A 122 -12.98 -0.77 -1.26
N ALA A 123 -11.72 -0.45 -0.97
CA ALA A 123 -11.16 0.87 -1.23
C ALA A 123 -11.33 1.30 -2.70
N ALA A 124 -11.04 0.39 -3.65
CA ALA A 124 -11.25 0.64 -5.08
C ALA A 124 -12.72 0.93 -5.45
N LYS A 125 -13.70 0.35 -4.73
CA LYS A 125 -15.12 0.66 -4.94
C LYS A 125 -15.49 2.04 -4.40
N VAL A 126 -14.92 2.45 -3.27
CA VAL A 126 -15.14 3.79 -2.72
C VAL A 126 -14.63 4.83 -3.72
N VAL A 127 -13.40 4.66 -4.22
CA VAL A 127 -12.81 5.51 -5.26
C VAL A 127 -13.72 5.62 -6.48
N ARG A 128 -14.25 4.49 -6.96
CA ARG A 128 -15.20 4.45 -8.10
C ARG A 128 -16.54 5.11 -7.85
N THR A 129 -16.97 5.19 -6.60
CA THR A 129 -18.27 5.76 -6.24
C THR A 129 -18.22 7.29 -6.26
N VAL A 130 -17.07 7.87 -5.93
CA VAL A 130 -16.88 9.33 -5.85
C VAL A 130 -15.53 9.73 -6.50
N PRO A 131 -15.32 9.42 -7.79
CA PRO A 131 -14.01 9.53 -8.44
C PRO A 131 -13.45 10.97 -8.45
N GLU A 132 -14.32 11.98 -8.48
CA GLU A 132 -13.93 13.38 -8.44
C GLU A 132 -13.16 13.78 -7.17
N ARG A 133 -13.38 13.07 -6.05
CA ARG A 133 -12.64 13.31 -4.80
C ARG A 133 -11.22 12.80 -4.89
N PHE A 134 -11.05 11.64 -5.48
CA PHE A 134 -9.77 10.94 -5.55
C PHE A 134 -8.94 11.30 -6.78
N ALA A 135 -9.51 12.06 -7.73
CA ALA A 135 -8.84 12.47 -8.97
C ALA A 135 -7.54 13.26 -8.75
N VAL A 136 -7.37 13.87 -7.56
CA VAL A 136 -6.13 14.57 -7.18
C VAL A 136 -4.91 13.63 -7.19
N LEU A 137 -5.10 12.33 -6.95
CA LEU A 137 -4.04 11.31 -6.98
C LEU A 137 -4.01 10.47 -8.26
N ALA A 138 -4.70 10.88 -9.33
CA ALA A 138 -4.78 10.07 -10.55
C ALA A 138 -3.40 9.81 -11.20
N ASP A 139 -2.51 10.80 -11.20
CA ASP A 139 -1.14 10.64 -11.73
C ASP A 139 -0.30 9.67 -10.88
N VAL A 140 -0.52 9.66 -9.56
CA VAL A 140 0.09 8.69 -8.64
C VAL A 140 -0.43 7.29 -8.96
N GLY A 141 -1.75 7.12 -9.05
CA GLY A 141 -2.36 5.84 -9.42
C GLY A 141 -1.85 5.30 -10.76
N ALA A 142 -1.74 6.16 -11.76
CA ALA A 142 -1.19 5.79 -13.07
C ALA A 142 0.28 5.37 -13.01
N THR A 143 1.06 5.94 -12.09
CA THR A 143 2.46 5.58 -11.85
C THR A 143 2.55 4.20 -11.18
N PHE A 144 1.80 3.99 -10.10
CA PHE A 144 1.84 2.74 -9.33
C PHE A 144 1.27 1.55 -10.11
N ALA A 145 0.18 1.74 -10.87
CA ALA A 145 -0.42 0.70 -11.69
C ALA A 145 0.52 0.15 -12.79
N ARG A 146 1.59 0.89 -13.14
CA ARG A 146 2.62 0.46 -14.11
C ARG A 146 3.79 -0.28 -13.48
N LEU A 147 3.89 -0.32 -12.15
CA LEU A 147 4.93 -1.06 -11.45
C LEU A 147 4.74 -2.56 -11.71
N PRO A 148 5.78 -3.31 -12.14
CA PRO A 148 5.64 -4.73 -12.49
C PRO A 148 5.06 -5.60 -11.37
N THR A 149 5.41 -5.28 -10.14
CA THR A 149 4.98 -5.95 -8.90
C THR A 149 3.51 -5.71 -8.60
N VAL A 150 3.02 -4.47 -8.81
CA VAL A 150 1.59 -4.12 -8.73
C VAL A 150 0.82 -4.79 -9.86
N ALA A 151 1.32 -4.73 -11.10
CA ALA A 151 0.66 -5.34 -12.26
C ALA A 151 0.58 -6.88 -12.19
N ALA A 152 1.47 -7.52 -11.42
CA ALA A 152 1.42 -8.96 -11.16
C ALA A 152 0.32 -9.35 -10.16
N ASP A 153 -0.23 -8.39 -9.42
CA ASP A 153 -1.29 -8.59 -8.44
C ASP A 153 -2.60 -7.92 -8.90
N LEU A 154 -3.59 -8.71 -9.30
CA LEU A 154 -4.84 -8.18 -9.84
C LEU A 154 -5.62 -7.29 -8.88
N ASP A 155 -5.53 -7.52 -7.57
CA ASP A 155 -6.31 -6.76 -6.58
C ASP A 155 -5.64 -5.40 -6.31
N LEU A 156 -4.30 -5.37 -6.19
CA LEU A 156 -3.53 -4.13 -6.12
C LEU A 156 -3.59 -3.33 -7.43
N TYR A 157 -3.49 -4.02 -8.57
CA TYR A 157 -3.62 -3.38 -9.87
C TYR A 157 -5.00 -2.73 -10.00
N ASP A 158 -6.09 -3.44 -9.67
CA ASP A 158 -7.44 -2.87 -9.75
C ASP A 158 -7.63 -1.65 -8.85
N TYR A 159 -7.01 -1.66 -7.67
CA TYR A 159 -7.01 -0.53 -6.74
C TYR A 159 -6.31 0.71 -7.31
N TRP A 160 -5.04 0.56 -7.72
CA TRP A 160 -4.28 1.67 -8.30
C TRP A 160 -4.83 2.13 -9.66
N PHE A 161 -5.43 1.20 -10.43
CA PHE A 161 -6.13 1.51 -11.67
C PHE A 161 -7.41 2.31 -11.42
N ALA A 162 -8.17 2.02 -10.36
CA ALA A 162 -9.34 2.83 -9.98
C ALA A 162 -8.97 4.29 -9.70
N LEU A 163 -7.80 4.53 -9.08
CA LEU A 163 -7.27 5.87 -8.87
C LEU A 163 -6.80 6.53 -10.17
N ALA A 164 -6.07 5.77 -11.01
CA ALA A 164 -5.63 6.27 -12.32
C ALA A 164 -6.80 6.74 -13.20
N ASP A 165 -7.90 5.99 -13.20
CA ASP A 165 -9.11 6.30 -13.97
C ASP A 165 -9.98 7.38 -13.30
N ALA A 166 -9.72 7.76 -12.04
CA ALA A 166 -10.56 8.68 -11.29
C ALA A 166 -10.68 10.05 -11.98
N ALA A 167 -9.60 10.55 -12.59
CA ALA A 167 -9.63 11.80 -13.36
C ALA A 167 -10.43 11.68 -14.66
N GLU A 168 -10.43 10.51 -15.33
CA GLU A 168 -11.25 10.27 -16.53
C GLU A 168 -12.74 10.18 -16.19
N TRP A 169 -13.07 9.62 -15.02
CA TRP A 169 -14.45 9.50 -14.54
C TRP A 169 -14.97 10.77 -13.85
N ALA A 170 -14.09 11.68 -13.44
CA ALA A 170 -14.43 13.00 -12.93
C ALA A 170 -14.90 13.97 -14.04
N GLU A 171 -14.62 13.69 -15.33
CA GLU A 171 -15.21 14.46 -16.43
C GLU A 171 -16.74 14.22 -16.55
N PRO A 172 -17.54 15.27 -16.79
CA PRO A 172 -18.94 15.24 -16.39
C PRO A 172 -19.83 14.52 -17.39
N VAL A 173 -21.03 14.18 -16.89
CA VAL A 173 -22.31 14.01 -17.62
C VAL A 173 -22.71 15.29 -18.42
N ALA A 174 -21.76 15.94 -19.08
CA ALA A 174 -21.91 17.19 -19.84
C ALA A 174 -21.47 17.02 -21.31
N ARG A 175 -21.70 15.83 -21.89
CA ARG A 175 -21.82 15.65 -23.34
C ARG A 175 -23.25 15.25 -23.68
N ALA A 176 -24.16 16.23 -23.63
CA ALA A 176 -25.49 16.18 -24.23
C ALA A 176 -25.64 17.34 -25.23
#